data_AF-A0A1F9TZR9-F1
#
_entry.id   AF-A0A1F9TZR9-F1
#
_cell.length_a   1.000
_cell.length_b   1.000
_cell.length_c   1.000
_cell.angle_alpha   90.00
_cell.angle_beta   90.00
_cell.angle_gamma   90.00
#
_symmetry.space_group_name_H-M   'P 1'
#
loop_
_entity.id
_entity.type
_entity.pdbx_description
1 polymer ?
#
loop_
_entity_poly.entity_id
_entity_poly.type
_entity_poly.pdbx_seq_one_letter_code
_entity_poly.pdbx_strand_id
1 'polypeptide(L)'
;MNKNILARAKKIRLLATDVDGVLTGGEIIILDSGEEIKIWSVKDRMGFALLKHSGAPIKMAWVTARKSRQVELRAKDVGVHFLRQGSVDKWSAVKDIADSMKISANQIAYVGDDCVDYPVMKRAGLAVCPPESPELIRKTAHYQTRAAAGRGVLREVIELILVAQGRWKKAMAPFLKTFTVLALGAFLAACSSQTPPQNLTEKPDQWIEKFKITETQGGVPVWILNSEIAQRYDRLNKTTLENFTIEFMDAKAGRKKNHSRESLLLAKKNQATEAVLSAPQGEVNTETKELHAWGGVQVEARDGTVLTTERLQYSTEKKTITTEAAIRIVREDSILIGEGMEASPDLSTVKIFRHEASIYPKKIPKDQ
;
A
#
# COMPACT_ATOMS: atom_id res chain seq x y z
N MET A 1 15.96 8.30 -20.21
CA MET A 1 14.76 9.14 -20.38
C MET A 1 14.96 10.11 -21.53
N ASN A 2 13.97 10.26 -22.41
CA ASN A 2 14.01 11.14 -23.57
C ASN A 2 14.16 12.63 -23.13
N LYS A 3 15.15 13.35 -23.68
CA LYS A 3 15.46 14.75 -23.32
C LYS A 3 14.26 15.68 -23.53
N ASN A 4 13.41 15.43 -24.52
CA ASN A 4 12.22 16.22 -24.81
C ASN A 4 11.19 16.14 -23.65
N ILE A 5 10.99 14.94 -23.10
CA ILE A 5 10.05 14.69 -22.00
C ILE A 5 10.51 15.40 -20.72
N LEU A 6 11.81 15.31 -20.41
CA LEU A 6 12.38 16.03 -19.25
C LEU A 6 12.25 17.56 -19.40
N ALA A 7 12.44 18.09 -20.62
CA ALA A 7 12.28 19.53 -20.86
C ALA A 7 10.84 20.02 -20.64
N ARG A 8 9.83 19.19 -20.98
CA ARG A 8 8.41 19.45 -20.68
C ARG A 8 8.14 19.36 -19.19
N ALA A 9 8.55 18.27 -18.55
CA ALA A 9 8.36 18.00 -17.13
C ALA A 9 8.98 19.08 -16.22
N LYS A 10 10.10 19.69 -16.63
CA LYS A 10 10.75 20.78 -15.89
C LYS A 10 9.87 22.04 -15.74
N LYS A 11 8.92 22.28 -16.64
CA LYS A 11 8.06 23.49 -16.64
C LYS A 11 6.82 23.37 -15.74
N ILE A 12 6.50 22.16 -15.28
CA ILE A 12 5.21 21.83 -14.70
C ILE A 12 4.97 22.52 -13.35
N ARG A 13 3.79 23.13 -13.22
CA ARG A 13 3.27 23.79 -12.01
C ARG A 13 1.90 23.25 -11.59
N LEU A 14 1.17 22.62 -12.50
CA LEU A 14 -0.08 21.92 -12.23
C LEU A 14 0.03 20.49 -12.76
N LEU A 15 -0.20 19.50 -11.89
CA LEU A 15 -0.38 18.11 -12.29
C LEU A 15 -1.87 17.78 -12.13
N ALA A 16 -2.57 17.77 -13.25
CA ALA A 16 -3.96 17.39 -13.37
C ALA A 16 -4.07 15.93 -13.84
N THR A 17 -5.09 15.22 -13.40
CA THR A 17 -5.28 13.81 -13.75
C THR A 17 -6.76 13.46 -13.81
N ASP A 18 -7.11 12.53 -14.70
CA ASP A 18 -8.34 11.75 -14.54
C ASP A 18 -8.23 10.85 -13.30
N VAL A 19 -9.37 10.28 -12.90
CA VAL A 19 -9.49 9.34 -11.80
C VAL A 19 -9.57 7.91 -12.32
N ASP A 20 -10.61 7.59 -13.09
CA ASP A 20 -10.86 6.23 -13.55
C ASP A 20 -9.93 5.89 -14.70
N GLY A 21 -9.36 4.68 -14.72
CA GLY A 21 -8.37 4.27 -15.71
C GLY A 21 -6.98 4.93 -15.55
N VAL A 22 -6.82 5.83 -14.58
CA VAL A 22 -5.52 6.43 -14.23
C VAL A 22 -5.12 6.11 -12.79
N LEU A 23 -5.88 6.63 -11.82
CA LEU A 23 -5.66 6.42 -10.39
C LEU A 23 -6.28 5.11 -9.89
N THR A 24 -7.24 4.60 -10.65
CA THR A 24 -7.88 3.28 -10.52
C THR A 24 -7.59 2.47 -11.79
N GLY A 25 -7.87 1.16 -11.77
CA GLY A 25 -7.71 0.30 -12.95
C GLY A 25 -8.77 0.52 -14.04
N GLY A 26 -9.77 1.39 -13.79
CA GLY A 26 -10.88 1.65 -14.71
C GLY A 26 -12.09 0.74 -14.50
N GLU A 27 -12.00 -0.25 -13.61
CA GLU A 27 -13.13 -1.10 -13.24
C GLU A 27 -14.18 -0.30 -12.46
N ILE A 28 -15.45 -0.56 -12.76
CA ILE A 28 -16.59 -0.05 -12.00
C ILE A 28 -17.26 -1.26 -11.35
N ILE A 29 -16.98 -1.46 -10.06
CA ILE A 29 -17.61 -2.52 -9.26
C ILE A 29 -18.85 -1.92 -8.62
N ILE A 30 -20.02 -2.50 -8.92
CA ILE A 30 -21.31 -2.09 -8.37
C ILE A 30 -21.80 -3.20 -7.44
N LEU A 31 -22.09 -2.84 -6.19
CA LEU A 31 -22.66 -3.75 -5.21
C LEU A 31 -24.17 -3.90 -5.40
N ASP A 32 -24.76 -4.94 -4.79
CA ASP A 32 -26.22 -5.12 -4.74
C ASP A 32 -26.94 -3.94 -4.07
N SER A 33 -26.24 -3.18 -3.21
CA SER A 33 -26.74 -1.93 -2.61
C SER A 33 -26.83 -0.76 -3.61
N GLY A 34 -26.24 -0.90 -4.80
CA GLY A 34 -26.06 0.17 -5.79
C GLY A 34 -24.83 1.05 -5.54
N GLU A 35 -24.04 0.78 -4.50
CA GLU A 35 -22.81 1.51 -4.24
C GLU A 35 -21.68 1.10 -5.20
N GLU A 36 -20.82 2.07 -5.54
CA GLU A 36 -19.64 1.86 -6.39
C GLU A 36 -18.37 1.71 -5.54
N ILE A 37 -17.58 0.69 -5.83
CA ILE A 37 -16.24 0.51 -5.27
C ILE A 37 -15.19 0.91 -6.31
N LYS A 38 -14.27 1.79 -5.90
CA LYS A 38 -13.01 2.05 -6.61
C LYS A 38 -11.82 1.52 -5.84
N ILE A 39 -10.88 0.89 -6.56
CA ILE A 39 -9.62 0.37 -6.04
C ILE A 39 -8.53 1.42 -6.28
N TRP A 40 -7.81 1.81 -5.22
CA TRP A 40 -6.79 2.87 -5.25
C TRP A 40 -5.39 2.32 -4.99
N SER A 41 -4.41 2.90 -5.67
CA SER A 41 -3.00 2.55 -5.51
C SER A 41 -2.35 3.19 -4.28
N VAL A 42 -1.74 2.38 -3.42
CA VAL A 42 -0.83 2.86 -2.35
C VAL A 42 0.46 3.46 -2.91
N LYS A 43 0.91 3.01 -4.09
CA LYS A 43 2.09 3.58 -4.76
C LYS A 43 1.83 5.03 -5.15
N ASP A 44 0.64 5.32 -5.67
CA ASP A 44 0.24 6.68 -6.04
C ASP A 44 0.09 7.58 -4.81
N ARG A 45 -0.43 7.04 -3.69
CA ARG A 45 -0.43 7.74 -2.39
C ARG A 45 0.99 8.16 -1.96
N MET A 46 1.99 7.28 -2.12
CA MET A 46 3.39 7.63 -1.87
C MET A 46 3.89 8.73 -2.82
N GLY A 47 3.42 8.75 -4.06
CA GLY A 47 3.68 9.86 -5.00
C GLY A 47 3.28 11.22 -4.42
N PHE A 48 2.08 11.34 -3.84
CA PHE A 48 1.65 12.58 -3.15
C PHE A 48 2.57 12.95 -1.99
N ALA A 49 2.96 11.97 -1.16
CA ALA A 49 3.88 12.21 -0.06
C ALA A 49 5.24 12.74 -0.54
N LEU A 50 5.81 12.14 -1.59
CA LEU A 50 7.05 12.58 -2.23
C LEU A 50 6.93 13.99 -2.80
N LEU A 51 5.82 14.29 -3.48
CA LEU A 51 5.57 15.61 -4.05
C LEU A 51 5.51 16.67 -2.94
N LYS A 52 4.78 16.40 -1.85
CA LYS A 52 4.70 17.29 -0.68
C LYS A 52 6.07 17.52 -0.06
N HIS A 53 6.84 16.45 0.15
CA HIS A 53 8.15 16.54 0.80
C HIS A 53 9.22 17.24 -0.07
N SER A 54 9.10 17.13 -1.38
CA SER A 54 9.99 17.79 -2.33
C SER A 54 9.94 19.33 -2.23
N GLY A 55 8.86 19.89 -1.65
CA GLY A 55 8.56 21.32 -1.67
C GLY A 55 8.48 21.89 -3.08
N ALA A 56 8.18 21.05 -4.08
CA ALA A 56 7.93 21.52 -5.43
C ALA A 56 6.68 22.40 -5.43
N PRO A 57 6.71 23.57 -6.08
CA PRO A 57 5.55 24.45 -6.22
C PRO A 57 4.60 23.90 -7.30
N ILE A 58 4.12 22.68 -7.11
CA ILE A 58 3.21 21.96 -7.99
C ILE A 58 1.90 21.76 -7.25
N LYS A 59 0.78 22.16 -7.87
CA LYS A 59 -0.56 21.88 -7.38
C LYS A 59 -1.11 20.63 -8.06
N MET A 60 -1.96 19.92 -7.32
CA MET A 60 -2.63 18.69 -7.79
C MET A 60 -4.09 18.97 -8.09
N ALA A 61 -4.56 18.52 -9.25
CA ALA A 61 -5.96 18.60 -9.64
C ALA A 61 -6.51 17.25 -10.10
N TRP A 62 -7.70 16.88 -9.64
CA TRP A 62 -8.45 15.71 -10.12
C TRP A 62 -9.66 16.19 -10.90
N VAL A 63 -9.82 15.69 -12.13
CA VAL A 63 -10.90 16.09 -13.03
C VAL A 63 -11.57 14.84 -13.57
N THR A 64 -12.82 14.60 -13.18
CA THR A 64 -13.58 13.42 -13.59
C THR A 64 -14.99 13.81 -14.02
N ALA A 65 -15.52 13.07 -15.01
CA ALA A 65 -16.91 13.20 -15.45
C ALA A 65 -17.88 12.57 -14.44
N ARG A 66 -17.42 11.65 -13.59
CA ARG A 66 -18.23 11.03 -12.55
C ARG A 66 -18.31 11.92 -11.31
N LYS A 67 -19.29 11.65 -10.45
CA LYS A 67 -19.40 12.27 -9.13
C LYS A 67 -19.64 11.19 -8.09
N SER A 68 -18.73 11.06 -7.14
CA SER A 68 -18.90 10.15 -6.01
C SER A 68 -18.28 10.70 -4.73
N ARG A 69 -18.86 10.29 -3.59
CA ARG A 69 -18.34 10.62 -2.26
C ARG A 69 -16.96 10.00 -2.02
N GLN A 70 -16.70 8.82 -2.56
CA GLN A 70 -15.43 8.13 -2.39
C GLN A 70 -14.26 8.93 -2.99
N VAL A 71 -14.44 9.54 -4.17
CA VAL A 71 -13.42 10.39 -4.80
C VAL A 71 -13.16 11.64 -3.97
N GLU A 72 -14.19 12.26 -3.39
CA GLU A 72 -14.05 13.41 -2.50
C GLU A 72 -13.26 13.08 -1.24
N LEU A 73 -13.61 11.99 -0.56
CA LEU A 73 -12.91 11.52 0.63
C LEU A 73 -11.44 11.21 0.34
N ARG A 74 -11.17 10.53 -0.79
CA ARG A 74 -9.82 10.18 -1.18
C ARG A 74 -8.99 11.40 -1.58
N ALA A 75 -9.57 12.34 -2.33
CA ALA A 75 -8.92 13.59 -2.69
C ALA A 75 -8.53 14.39 -1.44
N LYS A 76 -9.38 14.41 -0.41
CA LYS A 76 -9.10 15.03 0.88
C LYS A 76 -7.97 14.32 1.63
N ASP A 77 -8.00 12.98 1.72
CA ASP A 77 -6.96 12.17 2.38
C ASP A 77 -5.55 12.44 1.82
N VAL A 78 -5.40 12.48 0.50
CA VAL A 78 -4.08 12.71 -0.12
C VAL A 78 -3.72 14.19 -0.30
N GLY A 79 -4.61 15.11 0.07
CA GLY A 79 -4.37 16.56 -0.01
C GLY A 79 -4.38 17.13 -1.43
N VAL A 80 -5.32 16.70 -2.27
CA VAL A 80 -5.56 17.29 -3.60
C VAL A 80 -5.98 18.75 -3.43
N HIS A 81 -5.46 19.64 -4.28
CA HIS A 81 -5.73 21.07 -4.16
C HIS A 81 -7.01 21.48 -4.88
N PHE A 82 -7.29 20.85 -6.03
CA PHE A 82 -8.46 21.13 -6.84
C PHE A 82 -9.18 19.84 -7.21
N LEU A 83 -10.42 19.68 -6.78
CA LEU A 83 -11.27 18.59 -7.21
C LEU A 83 -12.39 19.14 -8.11
N ARG A 84 -12.57 18.53 -9.29
CA ARG A 84 -13.65 18.80 -10.24
C ARG A 84 -14.33 17.48 -10.59
N GLN A 85 -15.54 17.31 -10.10
CA GLN A 85 -16.39 16.15 -10.36
C GLN A 85 -17.55 16.56 -11.27
N GLY A 86 -18.12 15.62 -12.02
CA GLY A 86 -19.20 15.91 -12.97
C GLY A 86 -18.75 16.77 -14.17
N SER A 87 -17.45 16.82 -14.45
CA SER A 87 -16.88 17.67 -15.51
C SER A 87 -16.82 16.91 -16.83
N VAL A 88 -17.79 17.15 -17.69
CA VAL A 88 -17.83 16.59 -19.06
C VAL A 88 -16.82 17.32 -19.97
N ASP A 89 -16.78 18.65 -19.92
CA ASP A 89 -15.71 19.44 -20.55
C ASP A 89 -14.51 19.54 -19.61
N LYS A 90 -13.62 18.54 -19.70
CA LYS A 90 -12.41 18.49 -18.88
C LYS A 90 -11.42 19.63 -19.21
N TRP A 91 -11.42 20.15 -20.44
CA TRP A 91 -10.51 21.24 -20.80
C TRP A 91 -10.93 22.54 -20.13
N SER A 92 -12.22 22.89 -20.15
CA SER A 92 -12.71 24.07 -19.43
C SER A 92 -12.35 23.98 -17.94
N ALA A 93 -12.61 22.83 -17.30
CA ALA A 93 -12.33 22.63 -15.89
C ALA A 93 -10.83 22.80 -15.53
N VAL A 94 -9.93 22.25 -16.36
CA VAL A 94 -8.48 22.39 -16.18
C VAL A 94 -8.02 23.82 -16.48
N LYS A 95 -8.57 24.45 -17.52
CA LYS A 95 -8.26 25.83 -17.89
C LYS A 95 -8.64 26.81 -16.78
N ASP A 96 -9.80 26.65 -16.17
CA ASP A 96 -10.25 27.50 -15.06
C ASP A 96 -9.30 27.42 -13.86
N ILE A 97 -8.80 26.22 -13.55
CA ILE A 97 -7.77 26.02 -12.52
C ILE A 97 -6.47 26.72 -12.92
N ALA A 98 -6.02 26.53 -14.16
CA ALA A 98 -4.79 27.14 -14.66
C ALA A 98 -4.85 28.68 -14.64
N ASP A 99 -5.99 29.25 -15.02
CA ASP A 99 -6.25 30.69 -15.00
C ASP A 99 -6.24 31.23 -13.56
N SER A 100 -6.87 30.52 -12.61
CA SER A 100 -6.83 30.88 -11.18
C SER A 100 -5.40 30.86 -10.60
N MET A 101 -4.54 30.00 -11.16
CA MET A 101 -3.13 29.89 -10.81
C MET A 101 -2.24 30.84 -11.62
N LYS A 102 -2.78 31.55 -12.62
CA LYS A 102 -2.06 32.40 -13.57
C LYS A 102 -0.91 31.66 -14.28
N ILE A 103 -1.15 30.41 -14.69
CA ILE A 103 -0.18 29.60 -15.43
C ILE A 103 -0.66 29.31 -16.85
N SER A 104 0.27 29.12 -17.77
CA SER A 104 -0.07 28.75 -19.15
C SER A 104 -0.19 27.23 -19.33
N ALA A 105 -0.83 26.79 -20.41
CA ALA A 105 -1.02 25.37 -20.73
C ALA A 105 0.30 24.57 -20.78
N ASN A 106 1.41 25.21 -21.14
CA ASN A 106 2.74 24.58 -21.19
C ASN A 106 3.30 24.20 -19.80
N GLN A 107 2.67 24.65 -18.72
CA GLN A 107 3.01 24.35 -17.32
C GLN A 107 2.06 23.31 -16.71
N ILE A 108 1.15 22.76 -17.51
CA ILE A 108 0.20 21.73 -17.10
C ILE A 108 0.73 20.37 -17.53
N ALA A 109 0.82 19.45 -16.59
CA ALA A 109 0.89 18.03 -16.85
C ALA A 109 -0.51 17.47 -16.71
N TYR A 110 -0.98 16.73 -17.72
CA TYR A 110 -2.25 16.02 -17.66
C TYR A 110 -2.04 14.52 -17.85
N VAL A 111 -2.63 13.72 -16.97
CA VAL A 111 -2.65 12.25 -17.08
C VAL A 111 -4.08 11.82 -17.38
N GLY A 112 -4.30 11.19 -18.52
CA GLY A 112 -5.61 10.69 -18.96
C GLY A 112 -5.48 9.34 -19.66
N ASP A 113 -6.58 8.61 -19.76
CA ASP A 113 -6.61 7.26 -20.31
C ASP A 113 -7.56 7.11 -21.51
N ASP A 114 -8.59 7.96 -21.66
CA ASP A 114 -9.61 7.78 -22.71
C ASP A 114 -9.95 9.07 -23.49
N CYS A 115 -10.81 8.96 -24.50
CA CYS A 115 -11.17 10.00 -25.47
C CYS A 115 -11.68 11.30 -24.84
N VAL A 116 -12.31 11.21 -23.67
CA VAL A 116 -12.76 12.38 -22.88
C VAL A 116 -11.61 13.26 -22.42
N ASP A 117 -10.39 12.72 -22.32
CA ASP A 117 -9.18 13.45 -21.94
C ASP A 117 -8.46 14.10 -23.12
N TYR A 118 -8.76 13.65 -24.34
CA TYR A 118 -8.11 14.12 -25.57
C TYR A 118 -8.02 15.65 -25.67
N PRO A 119 -9.10 16.44 -25.40
CA PRO A 119 -9.03 17.89 -25.48
C PRO A 119 -7.99 18.51 -24.53
N VAL A 120 -7.82 17.95 -23.32
CA VAL A 120 -6.83 18.44 -22.35
C VAL A 120 -5.44 18.02 -22.76
N MET A 121 -5.26 16.75 -23.13
CA MET A 121 -3.98 16.19 -23.52
C MET A 121 -3.35 16.90 -24.73
N LYS A 122 -4.17 17.31 -25.72
CA LYS A 122 -3.69 18.07 -26.89
C LYS A 122 -3.13 19.45 -26.54
N ARG A 123 -3.50 20.01 -25.38
CA ARG A 123 -3.16 21.39 -24.99
C ARG A 123 -2.12 21.43 -23.86
N ALA A 124 -2.07 20.40 -23.01
CA ALA A 124 -1.14 20.32 -21.90
C ALA A 124 0.33 20.30 -22.35
N GLY A 125 1.21 20.96 -21.58
CA GLY A 125 2.66 20.99 -21.82
C GLY A 125 3.32 19.62 -21.70
N LEU A 126 2.77 18.77 -20.83
CA LEU A 126 3.11 17.35 -20.71
C LEU A 126 1.80 16.55 -20.68
N ALA A 127 1.60 15.69 -21.65
CA ALA A 127 0.45 14.79 -21.71
C ALA A 127 0.95 13.38 -21.46
N VAL A 128 0.30 12.65 -20.58
CA VAL A 128 0.70 11.32 -20.16
C VAL A 128 -0.49 10.38 -20.23
N CYS A 129 -0.26 9.12 -20.59
CA CYS A 129 -1.27 8.08 -20.50
C CYS A 129 -0.71 6.73 -20.03
N PRO A 130 -1.54 5.86 -19.43
CA PRO A 130 -1.19 4.46 -19.16
C PRO A 130 -1.00 3.60 -20.42
N PRO A 131 -0.36 2.41 -20.32
CA PRO A 131 -0.23 1.43 -21.40
C PRO A 131 -1.53 1.03 -22.08
N GLU A 132 -2.60 0.83 -21.29
CA GLU A 132 -3.87 0.28 -21.77
C GLU A 132 -4.71 1.26 -22.58
N SER A 133 -4.36 2.56 -22.55
CA SER A 133 -5.11 3.63 -23.20
C SER A 133 -5.36 3.36 -24.70
N PRO A 134 -6.49 3.80 -25.28
CA PRO A 134 -6.76 3.68 -26.71
C PRO A 134 -5.66 4.31 -27.57
N GLU A 135 -5.52 3.83 -28.80
CA GLU A 135 -4.44 4.25 -29.71
C GLU A 135 -4.40 5.77 -29.92
N LEU A 136 -5.57 6.42 -30.05
CA LEU A 136 -5.67 7.87 -30.16
C LEU A 136 -5.01 8.59 -28.98
N ILE A 137 -5.24 8.11 -27.77
CA ILE A 137 -4.71 8.67 -26.53
C ILE A 137 -3.21 8.42 -26.44
N ARG A 138 -2.75 7.21 -26.74
CA ARG A 138 -1.31 6.89 -26.79
C ARG A 138 -0.54 7.75 -27.79
N LYS A 139 -1.11 7.99 -28.99
CA LYS A 139 -0.52 8.86 -30.01
C LYS A 139 -0.52 10.33 -29.61
N THR A 140 -1.43 10.74 -28.73
CA THR A 140 -1.54 12.11 -28.22
C THR A 140 -0.60 12.35 -27.04
N ALA A 141 -0.31 11.31 -26.26
CA ALA A 141 0.57 11.39 -25.10
C ALA A 141 2.01 11.72 -25.51
N HIS A 142 2.64 12.62 -24.75
CA HIS A 142 4.06 12.91 -24.85
C HIS A 142 4.90 11.84 -24.13
N TYR A 143 4.30 11.17 -23.14
CA TYR A 143 4.89 10.09 -22.38
C TYR A 143 3.84 9.02 -22.11
N GLN A 144 4.19 7.76 -22.32
CA GLN A 144 3.40 6.64 -21.87
C GLN A 144 4.07 6.06 -20.62
N THR A 145 3.32 5.84 -19.54
CA THR A 145 3.89 5.24 -18.33
C THR A 145 4.23 3.77 -18.56
N ARG A 146 5.12 3.23 -17.74
CA ARG A 146 5.33 1.78 -17.62
C ARG A 146 4.33 1.15 -16.67
N ALA A 147 3.95 1.87 -15.60
CA ALA A 147 2.89 1.45 -14.71
C ALA A 147 1.53 1.41 -15.43
N ALA A 148 0.80 0.32 -15.21
CA ALA A 148 -0.59 0.13 -15.59
C ALA A 148 -1.54 1.03 -14.78
N ALA A 149 -2.72 1.31 -15.33
CA ALA A 149 -3.83 2.00 -14.65
C ALA A 149 -4.03 1.48 -13.21
N GLY A 150 -4.11 2.38 -12.22
CA GLY A 150 -4.29 2.00 -10.81
C GLY A 150 -3.12 1.25 -10.17
N ARG A 151 -1.94 1.15 -10.84
CA ARG A 151 -0.77 0.42 -10.35
C ARG A 151 0.46 1.30 -10.13
N GLY A 152 0.29 2.62 -10.01
CA GLY A 152 1.40 3.56 -9.78
C GLY A 152 1.67 4.56 -10.90
N VAL A 153 0.68 4.84 -11.77
CA VAL A 153 0.81 5.79 -12.89
C VAL A 153 1.22 7.16 -12.37
N LEU A 154 0.50 7.68 -11.38
CA LEU A 154 0.75 9.01 -10.83
C LEU A 154 2.09 9.07 -10.10
N ARG A 155 2.47 8.00 -9.39
CA ARG A 155 3.80 7.85 -8.77
C ARG A 155 4.90 8.00 -9.81
N GLU A 156 4.79 7.32 -10.94
CA GLU A 156 5.77 7.38 -12.02
C GLU A 156 5.86 8.81 -12.60
N VAL A 157 4.71 9.47 -12.82
CA VAL A 157 4.65 10.83 -13.35
C VAL A 157 5.25 11.85 -12.37
N ILE A 158 4.93 11.74 -11.08
CA ILE A 158 5.49 12.60 -10.05
C ILE A 158 7.01 12.44 -9.98
N GLU A 159 7.50 11.20 -10.00
CA GLU A 159 8.94 10.92 -10.00
C GLU A 159 9.64 11.54 -11.22
N LEU A 160 9.08 11.35 -12.42
CA LEU A 160 9.54 12.00 -13.66
C LEU A 160 9.66 13.53 -13.49
N ILE A 161 8.61 14.18 -12.96
CA ILE A 161 8.60 15.64 -12.79
C ILE A 161 9.63 16.07 -11.74
N LEU A 162 9.71 15.38 -10.60
CA LEU A 162 10.66 15.70 -9.54
C LEU A 162 12.11 15.52 -9.98
N VAL A 163 12.41 14.47 -10.76
CA VAL A 163 13.72 14.27 -11.38
C VAL A 163 14.03 15.41 -12.35
N ALA A 164 13.10 15.75 -13.25
CA ALA A 164 13.28 16.83 -14.23
C ALA A 164 13.48 18.22 -13.58
N GLN A 165 12.89 18.43 -12.41
CA GLN A 165 13.05 19.67 -11.62
C GLN A 165 14.23 19.64 -10.64
N GLY A 166 15.01 18.54 -10.59
CA GLY A 166 16.15 18.40 -9.68
C GLY A 166 15.75 18.29 -8.19
N ARG A 167 14.50 17.91 -7.91
CA ARG A 167 13.90 17.85 -6.57
C ARG A 167 13.81 16.45 -6.00
N TRP A 168 14.18 15.42 -6.77
CA TRP A 168 14.13 14.02 -6.35
C TRP A 168 14.92 13.76 -5.06
N LYS A 169 16.17 14.23 -4.97
CA LYS A 169 17.01 14.05 -3.77
C LYS A 169 16.33 14.61 -2.51
N LYS A 170 15.66 15.76 -2.62
CA LYS A 170 14.93 16.37 -1.52
C LYS A 170 13.69 15.56 -1.15
N ALA A 171 12.93 15.09 -2.14
CA ALA A 171 11.78 14.22 -1.91
C ALA A 171 12.16 12.93 -1.15
N MET A 172 13.33 12.38 -1.46
CA MET A 172 13.85 11.15 -0.84
C MET A 172 14.53 11.35 0.52
N ALA A 173 14.81 12.60 0.93
CA ALA A 173 15.56 12.89 2.14
C ALA A 173 15.00 12.23 3.43
N PRO A 174 13.67 12.10 3.65
CA PRO A 174 13.14 11.40 4.83
C PRO A 174 13.55 9.93 4.91
N PHE A 175 13.69 9.28 3.76
CA PHE A 175 13.98 7.85 3.67
C PHE A 175 15.49 7.57 3.71
N LEU A 176 16.31 8.59 3.46
CA LEU A 176 17.77 8.48 3.48
C LEU A 176 18.38 8.85 4.85
N LYS A 177 17.61 9.41 5.78
CA LYS A 177 18.08 9.87 7.09
C LYS A 177 18.09 8.80 8.20
N THR A 178 17.76 7.54 7.89
CA THR A 178 17.67 6.47 8.90
C THR A 178 19.00 5.73 9.16
N PHE A 179 20.13 6.16 8.58
CA PHE A 179 21.44 5.48 8.78
C PHE A 179 22.50 6.30 9.55
N THR A 180 22.12 7.33 10.31
CA THR A 180 23.11 8.17 11.00
C THR A 180 22.73 8.52 12.43
N VAL A 181 22.43 7.50 13.26
CA VAL A 181 22.52 7.62 14.73
C VAL A 181 22.96 6.26 15.31
N LEU A 182 24.28 6.11 15.53
CA LEU A 182 25.01 5.18 16.42
C LEU A 182 26.34 4.74 15.79
N ALA A 183 27.26 5.68 15.61
CA ALA A 183 28.69 5.38 15.43
C ALA A 183 29.53 6.60 15.85
N LEU A 184 29.37 7.03 17.10
CA LEU A 184 30.36 7.86 17.77
C LEU A 184 30.88 7.06 18.96
N GLY A 185 31.87 6.19 18.71
CA GLY A 185 32.53 5.41 19.76
C GLY A 185 33.08 4.06 19.31
N ALA A 186 34.17 4.08 18.54
CA ALA A 186 35.24 3.05 18.45
C ALA A 186 35.98 3.26 17.11
N PHE A 187 37.06 4.04 17.13
CA PHE A 187 38.45 3.55 17.06
C PHE A 187 38.83 2.83 15.75
N LEU A 188 39.59 3.59 14.95
CA LEU A 188 40.77 3.23 14.14
C LEU A 188 40.82 1.94 13.29
N ALA A 189 41.30 2.17 12.07
CA ALA A 189 41.97 1.25 11.15
C ALA A 189 41.08 0.30 10.33
N ALA A 190 40.83 0.67 9.07
CA ALA A 190 41.50 0.03 7.93
C ALA A 190 40.96 0.63 6.62
N CYS A 191 41.87 1.20 5.83
CA CYS A 191 41.62 1.42 4.41
C CYS A 191 41.29 0.08 3.74
N SER A 192 40.11 -0.04 3.14
CA SER A 192 39.96 -0.83 1.92
C SER A 192 38.88 -0.18 1.05
N SER A 193 39.27 0.07 -0.19
CA SER A 193 38.41 0.56 -1.26
C SER A 193 37.27 -0.43 -1.50
N GLN A 194 36.04 -0.04 -1.16
CA GLN A 194 34.85 -0.73 -1.66
C GLN A 194 33.91 0.28 -2.31
N THR A 195 33.80 0.12 -3.62
CA THR A 195 32.82 0.75 -4.50
C THR A 195 31.43 0.66 -3.87
N PRO A 196 30.59 1.72 -3.93
CA PRO A 196 29.24 1.65 -3.39
C PRO A 196 28.46 0.50 -4.06
N PRO A 197 27.70 -0.30 -3.30
CA PRO A 197 27.00 -1.45 -3.84
C PRO A 197 25.99 -0.99 -4.89
N GLN A 198 26.13 -1.55 -6.09
CA GLN A 198 25.15 -1.40 -7.15
C GLN A 198 23.88 -2.13 -6.70
N ASN A 199 22.78 -1.39 -6.47
CA ASN A 199 21.44 -1.96 -6.28
C ASN A 199 20.99 -2.62 -7.60
N LEU A 200 21.40 -3.87 -7.80
CA LEU A 200 20.74 -4.80 -8.71
C LEU A 200 19.53 -5.34 -7.95
N THR A 201 18.33 -5.12 -8.49
CA THR A 201 17.11 -5.80 -7.99
C THR A 201 17.36 -7.31 -8.12
N GLU A 202 17.60 -7.97 -6.98
CA GLU A 202 17.88 -9.41 -6.96
C GLU A 202 16.65 -10.16 -7.46
N LYS A 203 16.85 -11.14 -8.35
CA LYS A 203 15.78 -12.02 -8.83
C LYS A 203 15.55 -13.09 -7.76
N PRO A 204 14.31 -13.54 -7.54
CA PRO A 204 14.06 -14.61 -6.60
C PRO A 204 14.70 -15.92 -7.07
N ASP A 205 15.24 -16.68 -6.12
CA ASP A 205 15.79 -18.02 -6.36
C ASP A 205 14.66 -19.02 -6.65
N GLN A 206 13.50 -18.83 -6.02
CA GLN A 206 12.30 -19.65 -6.25
C GLN A 206 11.06 -18.78 -6.32
N TRP A 207 10.17 -19.15 -7.25
CA TRP A 207 8.84 -18.59 -7.42
C TRP A 207 7.82 -19.71 -7.21
N ILE A 208 6.96 -19.56 -6.22
CA ILE A 208 6.01 -20.59 -5.81
C ILE A 208 4.60 -20.00 -5.84
N GLU A 209 3.70 -20.66 -6.57
CA GLU A 209 2.28 -20.31 -6.60
C GLU A 209 1.49 -21.22 -5.65
N LYS A 210 0.44 -20.68 -5.03
CA LYS A 210 -0.44 -21.40 -4.09
C LYS A 210 0.35 -22.12 -3.00
N PHE A 211 1.22 -21.36 -2.35
CA PHE A 211 2.10 -21.84 -1.30
C PHE A 211 1.34 -22.08 0.00
N LYS A 212 1.62 -23.22 0.66
CA LYS A 212 1.11 -23.53 1.99
C LYS A 212 2.22 -24.09 2.86
N ILE A 213 2.38 -23.56 4.06
CA ILE A 213 3.29 -24.07 5.08
C ILE A 213 2.57 -24.17 6.42
N THR A 214 2.97 -25.14 7.23
CA THR A 214 2.38 -25.39 8.54
C THR A 214 3.49 -25.55 9.56
N GLU A 215 3.48 -24.72 10.59
CA GLU A 215 4.34 -24.92 11.76
C GLU A 215 3.63 -25.85 12.73
N THR A 216 4.37 -26.81 13.29
CA THR A 216 3.83 -27.76 14.27
C THR A 216 4.66 -27.72 15.55
N GLN A 217 4.00 -27.92 16.70
CA GLN A 217 4.65 -28.10 17.99
C GLN A 217 4.20 -29.44 18.55
N GLY A 218 5.14 -30.36 18.78
CA GLY A 218 4.81 -31.72 19.20
C GLY A 218 3.95 -32.50 18.19
N GLY A 219 4.04 -32.18 16.90
CA GLY A 219 3.25 -32.81 15.84
C GLY A 219 1.83 -32.27 15.68
N VAL A 220 1.43 -31.27 16.46
CA VAL A 220 0.16 -30.55 16.37
C VAL A 220 0.40 -29.21 15.68
N PRO A 221 -0.35 -28.85 14.62
CA PRO A 221 -0.26 -27.53 13.98
C PRO A 221 -0.37 -26.38 14.99
N VAL A 222 0.37 -25.30 14.80
CA VAL A 222 0.25 -24.10 15.64
C VAL A 222 -0.21 -22.92 14.80
N TRP A 223 0.26 -22.87 13.56
CA TRP A 223 -0.28 -21.97 12.55
C TRP A 223 -0.08 -22.55 11.16
N ILE A 224 -0.93 -22.11 10.24
CA ILE A 224 -0.92 -22.48 8.82
C ILE A 224 -0.86 -21.20 8.02
N LEU A 225 0.17 -21.05 7.18
CA LEU A 225 0.30 -19.92 6.27
C LEU A 225 -0.04 -20.38 4.86
N ASN A 226 -0.98 -19.68 4.22
CA ASN A 226 -1.34 -19.85 2.82
C ASN A 226 -1.01 -18.56 2.07
N SER A 227 -0.44 -18.62 0.87
CA SER A 227 -0.10 -17.45 0.04
C SER A 227 -0.38 -17.75 -1.43
N GLU A 228 -0.91 -16.78 -2.18
CA GLU A 228 -1.10 -16.94 -3.63
C GLU A 228 0.24 -17.02 -4.35
N ILE A 229 1.18 -16.16 -3.97
CA ILE A 229 2.55 -16.13 -4.51
C ILE A 229 3.52 -16.06 -3.33
N ALA A 230 4.59 -16.85 -3.41
CA ALA A 230 5.74 -16.76 -2.52
C ALA A 230 7.03 -16.70 -3.34
N GLN A 231 7.87 -15.71 -3.08
CA GLN A 231 9.16 -15.55 -3.76
C GLN A 231 10.28 -15.64 -2.73
N ARG A 232 11.19 -16.60 -2.92
CA ARG A 232 12.27 -16.90 -1.97
C ARG A 232 13.59 -16.31 -2.46
N TYR A 233 14.31 -15.69 -1.54
CA TYR A 233 15.62 -15.06 -1.73
C TYR A 233 16.57 -15.62 -0.67
N ASP A 234 17.32 -16.66 -1.03
CA ASP A 234 18.18 -17.39 -0.09
C ASP A 234 19.29 -16.51 0.47
N ARG A 235 19.89 -15.66 -0.38
CA ARG A 235 20.95 -14.73 0.06
C ARG A 235 20.47 -13.65 1.02
N LEU A 236 19.19 -13.32 0.97
CA LEU A 236 18.58 -12.29 1.80
C LEU A 236 17.89 -12.88 3.04
N ASN A 237 17.94 -14.20 3.23
CA ASN A 237 17.19 -14.93 4.27
C ASN A 237 15.72 -14.51 4.30
N LYS A 238 15.08 -14.45 3.13
CA LYS A 238 13.80 -13.76 2.95
C LYS A 238 12.86 -14.50 2.02
N THR A 239 11.59 -14.54 2.40
CA THR A 239 10.49 -14.96 1.52
C THR A 239 9.41 -13.89 1.52
N THR A 240 9.09 -13.32 0.36
CA THR A 240 7.97 -12.39 0.20
C THR A 240 6.68 -13.14 -0.14
N LEU A 241 5.54 -12.61 0.29
CA LEU A 241 4.22 -13.20 0.18
C LEU A 241 3.24 -12.20 -0.44
N GLU A 242 2.33 -12.68 -1.28
CA GLU A 242 1.23 -11.90 -1.84
C GLU A 242 -0.12 -12.58 -1.55
N ASN A 243 -1.11 -11.78 -1.12
CA ASN A 243 -2.47 -12.19 -0.75
C ASN A 243 -2.46 -13.43 0.15
N PHE A 244 -1.88 -13.27 1.34
CA PHE A 244 -1.63 -14.40 2.23
C PHE A 244 -2.51 -14.34 3.48
N THR A 245 -2.71 -15.51 4.07
CA THR A 245 -3.42 -15.71 5.33
C THR A 245 -2.58 -16.53 6.29
N ILE A 246 -2.69 -16.27 7.58
CA ILE A 246 -2.21 -17.15 8.64
C ILE A 246 -3.40 -17.56 9.51
N GLU A 247 -3.67 -18.85 9.54
CA GLU A 247 -4.62 -19.44 10.49
C GLU A 247 -3.85 -19.80 11.77
N PHE A 248 -4.17 -19.16 12.89
CA PHE A 248 -3.65 -19.49 14.21
C PHE A 248 -4.52 -20.56 14.86
N MET A 249 -3.91 -21.65 15.32
CA MET A 249 -4.62 -22.82 15.83
C MET A 249 -4.61 -22.85 17.36
N ASP A 250 -5.66 -23.42 17.96
CA ASP A 250 -5.80 -23.57 19.42
C ASP A 250 -4.63 -24.35 20.05
N ALA A 251 -3.82 -23.63 20.84
CA ALA A 251 -2.66 -24.17 21.55
C ALA A 251 -3.03 -25.07 22.75
N LYS A 252 -4.28 -25.06 23.23
CA LYS A 252 -4.78 -25.86 24.36
C LYS A 252 -5.07 -27.31 23.96
N ALA A 253 -5.37 -27.58 22.69
CA ALA A 253 -5.60 -28.94 22.18
C ALA A 253 -4.36 -29.86 22.33
N GLY A 254 -3.15 -29.29 22.34
CA GLY A 254 -1.88 -30.02 22.48
C GLY A 254 -1.37 -30.21 23.92
N ARG A 255 -2.05 -29.68 24.95
CA ARG A 255 -1.56 -29.69 26.35
C ARG A 255 -1.88 -30.97 27.14
N LYS A 256 -2.52 -31.99 26.54
CA LYS A 256 -2.74 -33.27 27.23
C LYS A 256 -1.43 -34.08 27.26
N LYS A 257 -0.85 -34.22 28.46
CA LYS A 257 0.45 -34.88 28.79
C LYS A 257 0.63 -36.34 28.34
N ASN A 258 -0.35 -36.99 27.73
CA ASN A 258 -0.21 -38.38 27.29
C ASN A 258 0.17 -38.42 25.81
N HIS A 259 1.40 -38.81 25.50
CA HIS A 259 1.96 -38.96 24.15
C HIS A 259 1.48 -40.24 23.41
N SER A 260 0.25 -40.69 23.62
CA SER A 260 -0.28 -41.82 22.84
C SER A 260 -0.60 -41.36 21.40
N ARG A 261 -0.45 -42.26 20.41
CA ARG A 261 -0.80 -41.97 19.02
C ARG A 261 -2.27 -41.53 18.87
N GLU A 262 -3.13 -42.04 19.75
CA GLU A 262 -4.56 -41.77 19.82
C GLU A 262 -4.88 -40.36 20.35
N SER A 263 -4.12 -39.86 21.34
CA SER A 263 -4.31 -38.49 21.85
C SER A 263 -3.88 -37.42 20.85
N LEU A 264 -2.83 -37.68 20.05
CA LEU A 264 -2.39 -36.83 18.94
C LEU A 264 -3.43 -36.76 17.82
N LEU A 265 -4.06 -37.90 17.50
CA LEU A 265 -5.15 -37.95 16.51
C LEU A 265 -6.38 -37.18 16.99
N LEU A 266 -6.75 -37.31 18.27
CA LEU A 266 -7.83 -36.52 18.87
C LEU A 266 -7.51 -35.01 18.87
N ALA A 267 -6.26 -34.64 19.20
CA ALA A 267 -5.82 -33.25 19.21
C ALA A 267 -5.88 -32.61 17.81
N LYS A 268 -5.49 -33.35 16.76
CA LYS A 268 -5.65 -32.91 15.37
C LYS A 268 -7.11 -32.82 14.93
N LYS A 269 -7.98 -33.73 15.39
CA LYS A 269 -9.40 -33.78 15.02
C LYS A 269 -10.22 -32.65 15.65
N ASN A 270 -9.85 -32.21 16.85
CA ASN A 270 -10.55 -31.15 17.59
C ASN A 270 -9.89 -29.77 17.44
N GLN A 271 -9.01 -29.62 16.46
CA GLN A 271 -8.26 -28.39 16.29
C GLN A 271 -9.14 -27.32 15.65
N ALA A 272 -9.32 -26.20 16.36
CA ALA A 272 -10.06 -25.06 15.88
C ALA A 272 -9.10 -23.91 15.56
N THR A 273 -9.43 -23.15 14.53
CA THR A 273 -8.81 -21.87 14.23
C THR A 273 -9.28 -20.84 15.26
N GLU A 274 -8.34 -20.25 16.00
CA GLU A 274 -8.61 -19.21 17.01
C GLU A 274 -8.62 -17.82 16.39
N ALA A 275 -7.79 -17.59 15.37
CA ALA A 275 -7.80 -16.37 14.60
C ALA A 275 -7.25 -16.57 13.20
N VAL A 276 -7.64 -15.69 12.29
CA VAL A 276 -7.08 -15.60 10.95
C VAL A 276 -6.50 -14.21 10.74
N LEU A 277 -5.20 -14.15 10.47
CA LEU A 277 -4.57 -12.96 9.92
C LEU A 277 -4.66 -13.02 8.40
N SER A 278 -5.05 -11.92 7.76
CA SER A 278 -5.02 -11.76 6.31
C SER A 278 -4.29 -10.47 5.94
N ALA A 279 -3.49 -10.51 4.88
CA ALA A 279 -2.80 -9.33 4.37
C ALA A 279 -2.47 -9.44 2.88
N PRO A 280 -2.54 -8.34 2.12
CA PRO A 280 -2.18 -8.34 0.70
C PRO A 280 -0.69 -8.61 0.45
N GLN A 281 0.19 -8.21 1.38
CA GLN A 281 1.64 -8.29 1.19
C GLN A 281 2.32 -8.66 2.50
N GLY A 282 3.34 -9.50 2.43
CA GLY A 282 4.12 -9.89 3.59
C GLY A 282 5.54 -10.31 3.28
N GLU A 283 6.33 -10.44 4.32
CA GLU A 283 7.69 -10.93 4.28
C GLU A 283 7.96 -11.80 5.50
N VAL A 284 8.63 -12.93 5.27
CA VAL A 284 9.13 -13.81 6.33
C VAL A 284 10.64 -13.81 6.25
N ASN A 285 11.28 -13.49 7.37
CA ASN A 285 12.69 -13.77 7.54
C ASN A 285 12.85 -15.27 7.78
N THR A 286 13.57 -15.96 6.89
CA THR A 286 13.69 -17.42 6.91
C THR A 286 14.54 -17.95 8.06
N GLU A 287 15.37 -17.09 8.68
CA GLU A 287 16.22 -17.43 9.81
C GLU A 287 15.50 -17.18 11.14
N THR A 288 14.98 -15.96 11.34
CA THR A 288 14.32 -15.58 12.60
C THR A 288 12.87 -16.06 12.69
N LYS A 289 12.27 -16.48 11.56
CA LYS A 289 10.84 -16.79 11.42
C LYS A 289 9.93 -15.63 11.83
N GLU A 290 10.45 -14.40 11.79
CA GLU A 290 9.63 -13.21 11.98
C GLU A 290 8.87 -12.89 10.70
N LEU A 291 7.57 -12.59 10.86
CA LEU A 291 6.70 -12.25 9.77
C LEU A 291 6.31 -10.77 9.87
N HIS A 292 6.38 -10.08 8.74
CA HIS A 292 5.94 -8.70 8.59
C HIS A 292 4.83 -8.68 7.54
N ALA A 293 3.69 -8.07 7.87
CA ALA A 293 2.50 -7.99 7.04
C ALA A 293 2.14 -6.51 6.80
N TRP A 294 1.66 -6.16 5.60
CA TRP A 294 1.23 -4.79 5.30
C TRP A 294 0.20 -4.71 4.17
N GLY A 295 -0.38 -3.51 4.01
CA GLY A 295 -1.29 -3.19 2.91
C GLY A 295 -2.77 -3.30 3.27
N GLY A 296 -3.12 -3.19 4.55
CA GLY A 296 -4.47 -3.43 5.07
C GLY A 296 -4.54 -4.81 5.71
N VAL A 297 -3.82 -4.97 6.81
CA VAL A 297 -3.79 -6.20 7.59
C VAL A 297 -5.06 -6.28 8.43
N GLN A 298 -5.70 -7.44 8.40
CA GLN A 298 -6.84 -7.75 9.27
C GLN A 298 -6.52 -9.01 10.08
N VAL A 299 -6.87 -9.00 11.36
CA VAL A 299 -6.88 -10.19 12.21
C VAL A 299 -8.29 -10.38 12.75
N GLU A 300 -8.91 -11.50 12.40
CA GLU A 300 -10.24 -11.87 12.87
C GLU A 300 -10.13 -13.03 13.85
N ALA A 301 -10.52 -12.79 15.10
CA ALA A 301 -10.56 -13.79 16.14
C ALA A 301 -11.90 -14.55 16.11
N ARG A 302 -11.89 -15.76 16.67
CA ARG A 302 -13.03 -16.67 16.72
C ARG A 302 -14.25 -16.10 17.44
N ASP A 303 -14.06 -15.19 18.39
CA ASP A 303 -15.13 -14.50 19.11
C ASP A 303 -15.77 -13.35 18.31
N GLY A 304 -15.32 -13.14 17.07
CA GLY A 304 -15.77 -12.04 16.20
C GLY A 304 -15.00 -10.74 16.41
N THR A 305 -13.97 -10.71 17.26
CA THR A 305 -13.10 -9.54 17.39
C THR A 305 -12.29 -9.34 16.12
N VAL A 306 -12.36 -8.14 15.53
CA VAL A 306 -11.63 -7.79 14.31
C VAL A 306 -10.65 -6.66 14.59
N LEU A 307 -9.36 -6.92 14.41
CA LEU A 307 -8.31 -5.91 14.35
C LEU A 307 -8.04 -5.52 12.89
N THR A 308 -7.93 -4.22 12.63
CA THR A 308 -7.48 -3.67 11.34
C THR A 308 -6.31 -2.71 11.54
N THR A 309 -5.27 -2.84 10.71
CA THR A 309 -4.09 -1.97 10.74
C THR A 309 -3.34 -1.98 9.41
N GLU A 310 -2.50 -0.96 9.15
CA GLU A 310 -1.75 -0.86 7.89
C GLU A 310 -0.54 -1.80 7.82
N ARG A 311 0.03 -2.16 8.98
CA ARG A 311 1.16 -3.07 9.09
C ARG A 311 1.13 -3.81 10.41
N LEU A 312 1.70 -5.00 10.45
CA LEU A 312 1.76 -5.84 11.64
C LEU A 312 2.98 -6.75 11.56
N GLN A 313 3.65 -6.95 12.68
CA GLN A 313 4.71 -7.94 12.83
C GLN A 313 4.19 -9.09 13.69
N TYR A 314 4.46 -10.32 13.30
CA TYR A 314 4.22 -11.52 14.10
C TYR A 314 5.55 -12.18 14.46
N SER A 315 5.78 -12.38 15.75
CA SER A 315 6.92 -13.12 16.26
C SER A 315 6.50 -14.56 16.56
N THR A 316 7.05 -15.51 15.82
CA THR A 316 6.80 -16.94 16.06
C THR A 316 7.30 -17.39 17.44
N GLU A 317 8.44 -16.85 17.91
CA GLU A 317 9.03 -17.17 19.20
C GLU A 317 8.18 -16.66 20.36
N LYS A 318 7.82 -15.36 20.33
CA LYS A 318 7.04 -14.72 21.39
C LYS A 318 5.55 -15.07 21.31
N LYS A 319 5.10 -15.55 20.15
CA LYS A 319 3.67 -15.76 19.81
C LYS A 319 2.87 -14.48 20.07
N THR A 320 3.41 -13.35 19.63
CA THR A 320 2.77 -12.04 19.76
C THR A 320 2.70 -11.37 18.40
N ILE A 321 1.64 -10.58 18.24
CA ILE A 321 1.50 -9.63 17.16
C ILE A 321 1.78 -8.23 17.69
N THR A 322 2.56 -7.45 16.95
CA THR A 322 2.90 -6.07 17.30
C THR A 322 2.70 -5.14 16.11
N THR A 323 2.39 -3.89 16.39
CA THR A 323 2.41 -2.84 15.38
C THR A 323 2.70 -1.51 16.04
N GLU A 324 3.28 -0.58 15.29
CA GLU A 324 3.42 0.84 15.66
C GLU A 324 2.41 1.71 14.91
N ALA A 325 1.61 1.13 14.00
CA ALA A 325 0.65 1.87 13.20
C ALA A 325 -0.66 2.13 13.96
N ALA A 326 -1.51 2.97 13.37
CA ALA A 326 -2.88 3.11 13.82
C ALA A 326 -3.61 1.76 13.75
N ILE A 327 -4.41 1.50 14.77
CA ILE A 327 -5.21 0.30 14.91
C ILE A 327 -6.68 0.67 15.12
N ARG A 328 -7.56 -0.19 14.62
CA ARG A 328 -8.97 -0.20 14.98
C ARG A 328 -9.38 -1.62 15.30
N ILE A 329 -9.87 -1.84 16.52
CA ILE A 329 -10.35 -3.12 17.01
C ILE A 329 -11.85 -3.03 17.22
N VAL A 330 -12.61 -3.89 16.55
CA VAL A 330 -14.06 -4.02 16.74
C VAL A 330 -14.32 -5.29 17.55
N ARG A 331 -15.04 -5.15 18.65
CA ARG A 331 -15.57 -6.24 19.49
C ARG A 331 -17.10 -6.20 19.43
N GLU A 332 -17.77 -7.15 20.05
CA GLU A 332 -19.24 -7.22 20.08
C GLU A 332 -19.91 -5.99 20.74
N ASP A 333 -19.25 -5.36 21.71
CA ASP A 333 -19.80 -4.26 22.50
C ASP A 333 -19.05 -2.93 22.33
N SER A 334 -17.90 -2.94 21.66
CA SER A 334 -16.96 -1.82 21.69
C SER A 334 -16.11 -1.72 20.43
N ILE A 335 -15.69 -0.49 20.14
CA ILE A 335 -14.69 -0.17 19.11
C ILE A 335 -13.55 0.57 19.80
N LEU A 336 -12.35 0.01 19.73
CA LEU A 336 -11.14 0.59 20.28
C LEU A 336 -10.29 1.17 19.14
N ILE A 337 -9.83 2.41 19.32
CA ILE A 337 -8.98 3.11 18.36
C ILE A 337 -7.72 3.57 19.11
N GLY A 338 -6.57 3.41 18.47
CA GLY A 338 -5.30 3.88 19.01
C GLY A 338 -4.15 3.72 18.03
N GLU A 339 -2.96 3.96 18.52
CA GLU A 339 -1.71 3.82 17.76
C GLU A 339 -0.72 2.97 18.55
N GLY A 340 -0.15 1.99 17.86
CA GLY A 340 0.75 1.04 18.47
C GLY A 340 0.05 0.01 19.35
N MET A 341 0.44 -1.25 19.22
CA MET A 341 -0.20 -2.35 19.92
C MET A 341 0.76 -3.53 20.08
N GLU A 342 0.59 -4.25 21.19
CA GLU A 342 1.04 -5.62 21.37
C GLU A 342 -0.15 -6.49 21.76
N ALA A 343 -0.35 -7.62 21.08
CA ALA A 343 -1.46 -8.51 21.36
C ALA A 343 -1.08 -9.99 21.15
N SER A 344 -1.89 -10.89 21.71
CA SER A 344 -1.89 -12.29 21.31
C SER A 344 -2.56 -12.47 19.94
N PRO A 345 -2.22 -13.51 19.16
CA PRO A 345 -2.78 -13.73 17.83
C PRO A 345 -4.30 -13.88 17.80
N ASP A 346 -4.86 -14.45 18.86
CA ASP A 346 -6.30 -14.64 19.09
C ASP A 346 -7.01 -13.38 19.60
N LEU A 347 -6.29 -12.26 19.77
CA LEU A 347 -6.78 -10.99 20.31
C LEU A 347 -7.40 -11.07 21.72
N SER A 348 -7.21 -12.17 22.45
CA SER A 348 -7.69 -12.31 23.83
C SER A 348 -6.94 -11.40 24.80
N THR A 349 -5.68 -11.07 24.48
CA THR A 349 -4.87 -10.07 25.17
C THR A 349 -4.46 -8.98 24.20
N VAL A 350 -4.80 -7.74 24.54
CA VAL A 350 -4.48 -6.56 23.73
C VAL A 350 -3.99 -5.45 24.63
N LYS A 351 -2.80 -4.95 24.35
CA LYS A 351 -2.23 -3.75 24.96
C LYS A 351 -2.03 -2.70 23.88
N ILE A 352 -2.77 -1.60 23.98
CA ILE A 352 -2.64 -0.44 23.09
C ILE A 352 -1.64 0.53 23.70
N PHE A 353 -0.63 0.96 22.95
CA PHE A 353 0.42 1.84 23.47
C PHE A 353 -0.06 3.29 23.60
N ARG A 354 -0.75 3.81 22.58
CA ARG A 354 -1.39 5.13 22.60
C ARG A 354 -2.88 4.96 22.33
N HIS A 355 -3.68 4.87 23.39
CA HIS A 355 -5.13 4.80 23.27
C HIS A 355 -5.71 6.16 22.88
N GLU A 356 -6.58 6.20 21.87
CA GLU A 356 -7.21 7.43 21.39
C GLU A 356 -8.70 7.49 21.74
N ALA A 357 -9.43 6.40 21.54
CA ALA A 357 -10.87 6.36 21.79
C ALA A 357 -11.39 4.96 22.08
N SER A 358 -12.42 4.89 22.92
CA SER A 358 -13.30 3.72 23.09
C SER A 358 -14.73 4.14 22.81
N ILE A 359 -15.37 3.50 21.84
CA ILE A 359 -16.75 3.78 21.45
C ILE A 359 -17.59 2.55 21.82
N TYR A 360 -18.73 2.76 22.46
CA TYR A 360 -19.68 1.70 22.86
C TYR A 360 -21.02 1.90 22.12
N PRO A 361 -21.18 1.36 20.90
CA PRO A 361 -22.37 1.62 20.09
C PRO A 361 -23.59 0.88 20.64
N LYS A 362 -24.78 1.50 20.59
CA LYS A 362 -26.06 0.79 20.90
C LYS A 362 -26.38 -0.32 19.87
N LYS A 363 -25.80 -0.24 18.68
CA LYS A 363 -25.75 -1.27 17.63
C LYS A 363 -24.43 -1.11 16.89
N ILE A 364 -23.66 -2.19 16.76
CA ILE A 364 -22.46 -2.18 15.93
C ILE A 364 -22.89 -2.33 14.48
N PRO A 365 -22.46 -1.45 13.56
CA PRO A 365 -22.64 -1.69 12.13
C PRO A 365 -21.90 -2.99 11.81
N LYS A 366 -22.65 -4.03 11.45
CA LYS A 366 -22.07 -5.19 10.75
C LYS A 366 -21.67 -4.66 9.38
N ASP A 367 -20.37 -4.44 9.23
CA ASP A 367 -19.64 -4.12 8.00
C ASP A 367 -20.22 -2.99 7.12
N GLN A 368 -19.55 -1.83 7.15
CA GLN A 368 -19.58 -0.80 6.10
C GLN A 368 -18.16 -0.52 5.63
#